data_AF-A0AA91PAN1-F1
#
_entry.id   AF-A0AA91PAN1-F1
#
_cell.length_a   1.000
_cell.length_b   1.000
_cell.length_c   1.000
_cell.angle_alpha   90.00
_cell.angle_beta   90.00
_cell.angle_gamma   90.00
#
_symmetry.space_group_name_H-M   'P 1'
#
loop_
_entity.id
_entity.type
_entity.pdbx_description
1 polymer ?
#
loop_
_entity_poly.entity_id
_entity_poly.type
_entity_poly.pdbx_seq_one_letter_code
_entity_poly.pdbx_strand_id
1 'polypeptide(L)'
;MSPEQAARWITEQLATRRGSALEVSSLVQTLGALGTPQQVVQAGLWHAHAAGWVKKSGKGRVAATARTVRAGGVPEDRRRKVG
;
A
#
# COMPACT_ATOMS: atom_id res chain seq x y z
N MET A 1 12.15 4.65 7.65
CA MET A 1 11.02 4.76 6.69
C MET A 1 9.82 5.33 7.43
N SER A 2 9.10 6.30 6.87
CA SER A 2 7.84 6.83 7.44
C SER A 2 6.62 5.98 7.05
N PRO A 3 5.47 6.09 7.73
CA PRO A 3 4.23 5.43 7.34
C PRO A 3 3.79 5.72 5.89
N GLU A 4 3.95 6.96 5.42
CA GLU A 4 3.61 7.36 4.05
C GLU A 4 4.54 6.71 3.02
N GLN A 5 5.84 6.61 3.34
CA GLN A 5 6.80 5.91 2.50
C GLN A 5 6.48 4.42 2.42
N ALA A 6 6.15 3.80 3.56
CA ALA A 6 5.70 2.41 3.61
C ALA A 6 4.41 2.20 2.81
N ALA A 7 3.43 3.11 2.94
CA ALA A 7 2.18 3.07 2.19
C ALA A 7 2.43 3.08 0.67
N ARG A 8 3.31 3.98 0.21
CA ARG A 8 3.67 4.09 -1.21
C ARG A 8 4.35 2.82 -1.71
N TRP A 9 5.39 2.37 -1.02
CA TRP A 9 6.15 1.18 -1.39
C TRP A 9 5.24 -0.05 -1.48
N ILE A 10 4.38 -0.28 -0.48
CA ILE A 10 3.42 -1.41 -0.48
C ILE A 10 2.48 -1.32 -1.67
N THR A 11 1.96 -0.12 -1.94
CA THR A 11 1.03 0.11 -3.05
C THR A 11 1.69 -0.16 -4.40
N GLU A 12 2.93 0.27 -4.61
CA GLU A 12 3.70 0.02 -5.84
C GLU A 12 4.00 -1.47 -6.03
N GLN A 13 4.40 -2.17 -4.97
CA GLN A 13 4.60 -3.63 -4.99
C GLN A 13 3.31 -4.38 -5.35
N LEU A 14 2.15 -3.89 -4.87
CA LEU A 14 0.86 -4.47 -5.19
C LEU A 14 0.37 -4.09 -6.60
N ALA A 15 0.71 -2.90 -7.09
CA ALA A 15 0.31 -2.43 -8.42
C ALA A 15 1.04 -3.19 -9.54
N THR A 16 2.32 -3.50 -9.34
CA THR A 16 3.13 -4.30 -10.28
C THR A 16 2.71 -5.77 -10.32
N ARG A 17 2.20 -6.31 -9.21
CA ARG A 17 1.64 -7.66 -9.13
C ARG A 17 0.20 -7.69 -9.62
N ARG A 18 -0.02 -7.72 -10.95
CA ARG A 18 -1.30 -7.82 -11.69
C ARG A 18 -2.47 -8.54 -10.96
N GLY A 19 -3.07 -7.89 -9.97
CA GLY A 19 -4.21 -8.41 -9.20
C GLY A 19 -3.91 -9.45 -8.12
N SER A 20 -2.65 -9.79 -7.84
CA SER A 20 -2.33 -10.75 -6.78
C SER A 20 -2.33 -10.06 -5.41
N ALA A 21 -3.21 -10.51 -4.52
CA ALA A 21 -3.22 -10.03 -3.15
C ALA A 21 -2.01 -10.59 -2.38
N LEU A 22 -1.36 -9.75 -1.57
CA LEU A 22 -0.28 -10.16 -0.67
C LEU A 22 -0.78 -10.35 0.75
N GLU A 23 -0.25 -11.35 1.43
CA GLU A 23 -0.42 -11.51 2.87
C GLU A 23 0.25 -10.34 3.61
N VAL A 24 -0.45 -9.73 4.56
CA VAL A 24 0.10 -8.67 5.41
C VAL A 24 1.37 -9.15 6.14
N SER A 25 1.40 -10.41 6.57
CA SER A 25 2.57 -11.02 7.22
C SER A 25 3.81 -11.05 6.33
N SER A 26 3.63 -11.20 5.01
CA SER A 26 4.73 -11.19 4.04
C SER A 26 5.26 -9.77 3.81
N LEU A 27 4.38 -8.77 3.79
CA LEU A 27 4.77 -7.36 3.74
C LEU A 27 5.54 -6.94 5.00
N VAL A 28 5.09 -7.38 6.18
CA VAL A 28 5.77 -7.12 7.45
C VAL A 28 7.17 -7.75 7.47
N GLN A 29 7.32 -9.00 7.01
CA GLN A 29 8.63 -9.64 6.92
C GLN A 29 9.56 -8.91 5.94
N THR A 30 9.05 -8.56 4.75
CA THR A 30 9.87 -7.92 3.71
C THR A 30 10.35 -6.54 4.16
N LEU A 31 9.46 -5.71 4.69
CA LEU A 31 9.81 -4.38 5.20
C LEU A 31 10.62 -4.46 6.50
N GLY A 32 10.39 -5.48 7.32
CA GLY A 32 11.19 -5.77 8.52
C GLY A 32 12.64 -6.09 8.18
N ALA A 33 12.90 -6.87 7.13
CA ALA A 33 14.25 -7.13 6.62
C ALA A 33 14.95 -5.87 6.10
N LEU A 34 14.18 -4.85 5.70
CA LEU A 34 14.66 -3.52 5.31
C LEU A 34 14.77 -2.55 6.51
N GLY A 35 14.66 -3.05 7.75
CA GLY A 35 14.75 -2.25 8.96
C GLY A 35 13.50 -1.42 9.28
N THR A 36 12.36 -1.71 8.65
CA THR A 36 11.10 -0.99 8.90
C THR A 36 10.32 -1.68 10.02
N PRO A 37 9.99 -0.97 11.12
CA PRO A 37 9.21 -1.56 12.21
C PRO A 37 7.82 -2.00 11.76
N GLN A 38 7.33 -3.12 12.31
CA GLN A 38 5.99 -3.63 12.00
C GLN A 38 4.88 -2.58 12.19
N GLN A 39 4.99 -1.72 13.21
CA GLN A 39 4.05 -0.64 13.48
C GLN A 39 3.95 0.35 12.30
N VAL A 40 5.08 0.67 11.67
CA VAL A 40 5.17 1.54 10.50
C VAL A 40 4.54 0.86 9.28
N VAL A 41 4.76 -0.44 9.10
CA VAL A 41 4.11 -1.23 8.04
C VAL A 41 2.59 -1.22 8.19
N GLN A 42 2.09 -1.44 9.40
CA GLN A 42 0.65 -1.41 9.70
C GLN A 42 0.06 -0.01 9.48
N ALA A 43 0.75 1.04 9.92
CA ALA A 43 0.34 2.42 9.68
C ALA A 43 0.32 2.76 8.18
N GLY A 44 1.32 2.29 7.42
CA GLY A 44 1.36 2.45 5.97
C GLY A 44 0.23 1.71 5.24
N LEU A 45 -0.10 0.49 5.67
CA LEU A 45 -1.26 -0.26 5.17
C LEU A 45 -2.57 0.47 5.46
N TRP A 46 -2.72 0.99 6.67
CA TRP A 46 -3.89 1.77 7.06
C TRP A 46 -4.03 3.03 6.19
N HIS A 47 -2.93 3.76 6.00
CA HIS A 47 -2.91 4.96 5.17
C HIS A 47 -3.28 4.65 3.71
N ALA A 48 -2.64 3.64 3.11
CA ALA A 48 -2.94 3.23 1.74
C ALA A 48 -4.40 2.75 1.57
N HIS A 49 -4.97 2.12 2.60
CA HIS A 49 -6.37 1.71 2.61
C HIS A 49 -7.32 2.91 2.72
N ALA A 50 -7.05 3.84 3.64
CA ALA A 50 -7.83 5.07 3.81
C ALA A 50 -7.80 5.96 2.57
N ALA A 51 -6.67 6.00 1.85
CA ALA A 51 -6.53 6.72 0.59
C ALA A 51 -7.17 5.98 -0.61
N GLY A 52 -7.71 4.77 -0.42
CA GLY A 52 -8.34 3.97 -1.48
C GLY A 52 -7.34 3.39 -2.49
N TRP A 53 -6.05 3.34 -2.16
CA TRP A 53 -5.01 2.80 -3.04
C TRP A 53 -4.96 1.27 -3.00
N VAL A 54 -5.27 0.69 -1.83
CA VAL A 54 -5.33 -0.75 -1.61
C VAL A 54 -6.64 -1.15 -0.96
N LYS A 55 -7.06 -2.39 -1.17
CA LYS A 55 -8.19 -3.01 -0.49
C LYS A 55 -7.71 -4.19 0.35
N LYS A 56 -8.25 -4.35 1.56
CA LYS A 56 -8.03 -5.52 2.40
C LYS A 56 -9.10 -6.57 2.10
N SER A 57 -8.69 -7.83 1.91
CA SER A 57 -9.59 -8.98 1.84
C SER A 57 -9.69 -9.64 3.22
N GLY A 58 -10.82 -10.30 3.50
CA GLY A 58 -11.15 -10.88 4.81
C GLY A 58 -10.19 -11.97 5.34
N LYS A 59 -9.14 -12.33 4.59
CA LYS A 59 -8.13 -13.32 5.00
C LYS A 59 -6.75 -12.72 5.30
N GLY A 60 -6.68 -11.46 5.72
CA GLY A 60 -5.39 -10.81 6.01
C GLY A 60 -4.55 -10.51 4.77
N ARG A 61 -5.19 -10.46 3.60
CA ARG A 61 -4.56 -10.14 2.32
C ARG A 61 -4.87 -8.71 1.90
N VAL A 62 -3.97 -8.09 1.17
CA VAL A 62 -4.13 -6.74 0.61
C VAL A 62 -3.80 -6.74 -0.88
N ALA A 63 -4.58 -6.02 -1.67
CA ALA A 63 -4.38 -5.88 -3.10
C ALA A 63 -4.52 -4.42 -3.52
N ALA A 64 -3.78 -4.00 -4.55
CA ALA A 64 -4.00 -2.70 -5.17
C ALA A 64 -5.42 -2.62 -5.75
N THR A 65 -6.04 -1.45 -5.66
CA THR A 65 -7.34 -1.21 -6.31
C THR A 65 -7.16 -1.09 -7.82
N ALA A 66 -8.23 -1.32 -8.60
CA ALA A 66 -8.17 -1.19 -10.05
C ALA A 66 -7.71 0.21 -10.50
N ARG A 67 -8.04 1.25 -9.71
CA ARG A 67 -7.59 2.63 -9.92
C ARG A 67 -6.07 2.74 -9.83
N THR A 68 -5.48 2.22 -8.76
CA THR A 68 -4.03 2.18 -8.55
C THR A 68 -3.31 1.40 -9.64
N VAL A 69 -3.85 0.23 -10.02
CA VAL A 69 -3.27 -0.59 -11.08
C VAL A 69 -3.29 0.14 -12.43
N ARG A 70 -4.40 0.82 -12.79
CA ARG A 70 -4.47 1.63 -14.02
C ARG A 70 -3.52 2.82 -14.01
N ALA A 71 -3.28 3.42 -12.84
CA ALA A 71 -2.31 4.49 -12.68
C ALA A 71 -0.85 3.99 -12.69
N GLY A 72 -0.62 2.67 -12.68
CA GLY A 72 0.72 2.08 -12.61
C GLY A 72 1.40 2.19 -11.24
N GLY A 73 0.66 2.58 -10.19
CA GLY A 73 1.23 2.86 -8.87
C GLY A 73 0.31 3.76 -8.03
N VAL A 74 0.88 4.36 -6.98
CA VAL A 74 0.16 5.33 -6.14
C VAL A 74 -0.32 6.48 -7.02
N PRO A 75 -1.64 6.70 -7.18
CA PRO A 75 -2.11 7.84 -7.94
C PRO A 75 -1.62 9.11 -7.23
N GLU A 76 -1.04 10.03 -7.98
CA GLU A 76 -0.69 11.36 -7.44
C GLU A 76 -1.94 11.93 -6.76
N ASP A 77 -1.85 12.19 -5.45
CA ASP A 77 -2.94 12.77 -4.69
C ASP A 77 -3.13 14.20 -5.23
N ARG A 78 -4.01 14.35 -6.23
CA ARG A 78 -4.44 15.66 -6.72
C ARG A 78 -5.31 16.35 -5.65
N ARG A 79 -4.74 16.63 -4.48
CA ARG A 79 -5.22 17.73 -3.63
C ARG A 79 -4.37 18.97 -3.90
N ARG A 80 -4.77 19.70 -4.95
CA ARG A 80 -5.14 21.13 -4.89
C ARG A 80 -5.46 21.66 -6.30
N LYS A 81 -6.76 21.76 -6.59
CA LYS A 81 -7.40 22.97 -7.12
C LYS A 81 -8.86 22.95 -6.66
N VAL A 82 -9.06 23.23 -5.38
CA VAL A 82 -10.29 23.88 -4.94
C VAL A 82 -9.83 25.31 -4.67
N GLY A 83 -10.12 26.19 -5.62
CA GLY A 83 -9.96 27.63 -5.46
C GLY A 83 -11.09 28.20 -4.61
#